data_AF-A0A521YPP9-F1
#
_entry.id   AF-A0A521YPP9-F1
#
_cell.length_a   1.000
_cell.length_b   1.000
_cell.length_c   1.000
_cell.angle_alpha   90.00
_cell.angle_beta   90.00
_cell.angle_gamma   90.00
#
_symmetry.space_group_name_H-M   'P 1'
#
loop_
_entity.id
_entity.type
_entity.pdbx_description
1 polymer ?
#
loop_
_entity_poly.entity_id
_entity_poly.type
_entity_poly.pdbx_seq_one_letter_code
_entity_poly.pdbx_strand_id
1 'polypeptide(L)' 'MAFYVDESRSLRLFCRPMAPPIARWHGEGKLRPHVSQIFPLRRAADALKLMAMRQVKGKPVLVPH' A
#
# COMPACT_ATOMS: atom_id res chain seq x y z
N MET A 1 -12.15 -16.09 10.71
CA MET A 1 -11.32 -14.92 11.07
C MET A 1 -10.05 -15.46 11.71
N ALA A 2 -8.96 -15.61 10.95
CA ALA A 2 -7.69 -16.09 11.48
C ALA A 2 -6.55 -15.42 10.70
N PHE A 3 -5.86 -14.50 11.37
CA PHE A 3 -4.55 -14.02 10.94
C PHE A 3 -3.52 -15.01 11.48
N TYR A 4 -2.86 -15.76 10.59
CA TYR A 4 -1.78 -16.68 10.93
C TYR A 4 -0.46 -15.95 10.71
N VAL A 5 0.29 -15.68 11.78
CA VAL A 5 1.67 -15.17 11.71
C VAL A 5 2.57 -16.31 12.19
N ASP A 6 3.26 -16.96 11.25
CA ASP A 6 4.30 -17.95 11.52
C ASP A 6 5.67 -17.27 11.44
N GLU A 7 6.31 -17.09 12.59
CA GLU A 7 7.59 -16.42 12.79
C GLU A 7 8.81 -17.28 12.42
N SER A 8 8.70 -18.25 11.49
CA SER A 8 9.79 -19.23 11.31
C SER A 8 10.18 -19.65 9.90
N ARG A 9 9.63 -19.06 8.82
CA ARG A 9 10.06 -19.41 7.45
C ARG A 9 10.21 -18.23 6.49
N SER A 10 11.49 -17.93 6.24
CA SER A 10 12.06 -17.45 4.98
C SER A 10 11.36 -16.27 4.28
N LEU A 11 12.04 -15.12 4.36
CA LEU A 11 11.83 -13.84 3.66
C LEU A 11 11.72 -13.90 2.10
N ARG A 12 11.51 -15.06 1.48
CA ARG A 12 11.49 -15.24 0.01
C ARG A 12 10.15 -15.67 -0.59
N LEU A 13 9.08 -15.87 0.19
CA LEU A 13 7.81 -16.40 -0.35
C LEU A 13 6.55 -15.61 0.03
N PHE A 14 6.65 -14.48 0.71
CA PHE A 14 5.46 -13.79 1.22
C PHE A 14 4.56 -13.16 0.14
N CYS A 15 5.06 -12.93 -1.09
CA CYS A 15 4.31 -12.22 -2.13
C CYS A 15 4.27 -12.98 -3.47
N ARG A 16 3.61 -14.16 -3.55
CA ARG A 16 3.54 -14.90 -4.83
C ARG A 16 2.17 -15.39 -5.33
N PRO A 17 1.06 -15.49 -4.55
CA PRO A 17 -0.24 -15.81 -5.16
C PRO A 17 -1.26 -14.66 -5.21
N MET A 18 -1.04 -13.53 -4.51
CA MET A 18 -2.07 -12.48 -4.36
C MET A 18 -2.02 -11.38 -5.44
N ALA A 19 -0.90 -11.22 -6.14
CA ALA A 19 -0.74 -10.22 -7.21
C ALA A 19 -1.58 -10.47 -8.50
N PRO A 20 -1.80 -11.71 -8.99
CA PRO A 20 -2.47 -11.92 -10.27
C PRO A 20 -3.89 -11.32 -10.36
N PRO A 21 -4.77 -11.48 -9.34
CA PRO A 21 -6.12 -10.93 -9.41
C PRO A 21 -6.15 -9.40 -9.39
N ILE A 22 -5.32 -8.77 -8.56
CA ILE A 22 -5.36 -7.31 -8.35
C ILE A 22 -4.82 -6.55 -9.57
N ALA A 23 -3.76 -7.07 -10.19
CA ALA A 23 -3.21 -6.53 -11.43
C ALA A 23 -4.18 -6.72 -12.60
N ARG A 24 -4.84 -7.90 -12.67
CA ARG A 24 -5.86 -8.17 -13.68
C ARG A 24 -7.06 -7.24 -13.56
N TRP A 25 -7.60 -7.03 -12.36
CA TRP A 25 -8.73 -6.11 -12.14
C TRP A 25 -8.39 -4.65 -12.43
N HIS A 26 -7.13 -4.24 -12.22
CA HIS A 26 -6.65 -2.93 -12.65
C HIS A 26 -6.67 -2.81 -14.18
N GLY A 27 -6.16 -3.82 -14.90
CA GLY A 27 -6.21 -3.86 -16.37
C GLY A 27 -7.62 -3.95 -16.96
N GLU A 28 -8.53 -4.66 -16.29
CA GLU A 28 -9.96 -4.75 -16.64
C GLU A 28 -10.76 -3.50 -16.21
N GLY A 29 -10.14 -2.51 -15.54
CA GLY A 29 -10.79 -1.29 -15.06
C GLY A 29 -11.73 -1.47 -13.86
N LYS A 30 -11.80 -2.68 -13.27
CA LYS A 30 -12.59 -3.02 -12.07
C LYS A 30 -11.99 -2.47 -10.78
N LEU A 31 -10.68 -2.17 -10.77
CA LEU A 31 -9.97 -1.58 -9.64
C LEU A 31 -9.36 -0.24 -10.06
N ARG A 32 -9.77 0.85 -9.39
CA ARG A 32 -9.22 2.20 -9.61
C ARG A 32 -8.56 2.68 -8.32
N PRO A 33 -7.23 2.57 -8.17
CA PRO A 33 -6.55 3.07 -6.99
C PRO A 33 -6.65 4.60 -6.93
N HIS A 34 -7.36 5.11 -5.93
CA HIS A 34 -7.44 6.55 -5.69
C HIS A 34 -6.19 7.02 -4.94
N VAL A 35 -5.31 7.74 -5.64
CA VAL A 35 -4.16 8.42 -5.04
C VAL A 35 -4.68 9.71 -4.43
N SER A 36 -4.63 9.78 -3.09
CA SER A 36 -5.16 10.95 -2.40
C SER A 36 -4.20 12.12 -2.42
N GLN A 37 -2.92 11.88 -2.14
CA GLN A 37 -1.91 12.92 -1.98
C GLN A 37 -0.51 12.39 -2.31
N ILE A 38 0.34 13.23 -2.90
CA ILE A 38 1.74 12.91 -3.22
C ILE A 38 2.62 13.81 -2.35
N PHE A 39 3.59 13.21 -1.65
CA PHE A 39 4.53 13.94 -0.79
C PHE A 39 5.97 13.65 -1.22
N PRO A 40 6.87 14.66 -1.18
CA PRO A 40 8.29 14.40 -1.33
C PRO A 40 8.80 13.56 -0.17
N LEU A 41 9.78 12.68 -0.42
CA LEU A 41 10.32 11.76 0.59
C LEU A 41 10.83 12.49 1.83
N ARG A 42 11.38 13.70 1.65
CA ARG A 42 11.82 14.58 2.76
C ARG A 42 10.71 14.93 3.74
N ARG A 43 9.44 14.89 3.31
CA ARG A 43 8.25 15.17 4.13
C ARG A 43 7.47 13.89 4.50
N ALA A 44 8.12 12.73 4.49
CA ALA A 44 7.49 11.47 4.88
C ALA A 44 6.89 11.51 6.30
N ALA A 45 7.53 12.23 7.23
CA ALA A 45 7.03 12.42 8.59
C ALA A 45 5.66 13.14 8.61
N ASP A 46 5.44 14.09 7.72
CA ASP A 46 4.17 14.82 7.63
C ASP A 46 3.08 13.95 7.02
N ALA A 47 3.43 13.13 6.02
CA ALA A 47 2.51 12.13 5.47
C ALA A 47 2.07 11.11 6.54
N LEU A 48 2.99 10.65 7.40
CA LEU A 48 2.68 9.78 8.52
C LEU A 48 1.76 10.45 9.56
N LYS A 49 2.01 11.72 9.91
CA LYS A 49 1.14 12.50 10.82
C LYS A 49 -0.27 12.63 10.26
N LEU A 50 -0.41 12.96 8.97
CA LEU A 50 -1.71 13.07 8.31
C LEU A 50 -2.47 11.75 8.26
N MET A 51 -1.77 10.63 8.10
CA MET A 51 -2.37 9.29 8.22
C MET A 51 -2.81 8.99 9.66
N ALA A 52 -1.98 9.33 10.65
CA ALA A 52 -2.31 9.15 12.07
C ALA A 52 -3.56 9.95 12.47
N MET A 53 -3.72 11.16 11.91
CA MET A 53 -4.90 12.00 12.09
C MET A 53 -6.11 11.54 11.25
N ARG A 54 -6.00 10.45 10.48
CA ARG A 54 -7.04 9.93 9.56
C ARG A 54 -7.55 10.96 8.54
N GLN A 55 -6.71 11.94 8.18
CA GLN A 55 -7.05 12.96 7.19
C GLN A 55 -6.81 12.50 5.74
N VAL A 56 -6.14 11.36 5.56
CA VAL A 56 -5.87 10.77 4.25
C VAL A 56 -7.02 9.83 3.87
N LYS A 57 -7.75 10.16 2.79
CA LYS A 57 -8.91 9.41 2.29
C LYS A 57 -8.53 8.21 1.39
N GLY A 58 -7.27 7.78 1.40
CA GLY A 58 -6.77 6.79 0.45
C GLY A 58 -5.27 6.57 0.56
N LYS A 59 -4.59 6.34 -0.56
CA LYS A 59 -3.17 5.98 -0.58
C LYS A 59 -2.30 7.23 -0.75
N PRO A 60 -1.51 7.63 0.28
CA PRO A 60 -0.48 8.65 0.10
C PRO A 60 0.72 8.01 -0.62
N VAL A 61 1.29 8.73 -1.58
CA VAL A 61 2.47 8.27 -2.34
C VAL A 61 3.66 9.15 -2.00
N LEU A 62 4.78 8.51 -1.67
CA LEU A 62 6.05 9.18 -1.46
C LEU A 62 6.89 9.11 -2.73
N VAL A 63 7.46 10.24 -3.12
CA VAL A 63 8.27 10.35 -4.32
C VAL A 63 9.68 10.85 -3.99
N PRO A 64 10.74 10.40 -4.68
CA PRO A 64 12.13 10.57 -4.22
C PRO A 64 12.73 11.98 -4.35
N HIS A 65 12.03 12.94 -4.99
CA HIS A 65 12.57 14.27 -5.27
C HIS A 65 12.70 15.14 -4.00
#